data_AF-A0A9E0TP01-F1
#
_entry.id   AF-A0A9E0TP01-F1
#
_cell.length_a   1.000
_cell.length_b   1.000
_cell.length_c   1.000
_cell.angle_alpha   90.00
_cell.angle_beta   90.00
_cell.angle_gamma   90.00
#
_symmetry.space_group_name_H-M   'P 1'
#
loop_
_entity.id
_entity.type
_entity.pdbx_description
1 polymer ?
#
loop_
_entity_poly.entity_id
_entity_poly.type
_entity_poly.pdbx_seq_one_letter_code
_entity_poly.pdbx_strand_id
1 'polypeptide(L)'
;MKIFTLKHVLLAAGLAACTTALSAQSTTVSATPLTPPVKTEVPTAIQAAIDNFSAKRDALIAARKAVLDQLKTATPEQRQAIIDKLRADAKDLVAQQKALAKDIREKLRDLRKTAPTSGGGG
;
A
#
# COMPACT_ATOMS: atom_id res chain seq x y z
N MET A 1 -10.85 -42.43 -40.58
CA MET A 1 -9.71 -41.61 -40.05
C MET A 1 -10.03 -40.16 -40.43
N LYS A 2 -10.20 -39.16 -39.57
CA LYS A 2 -9.77 -38.88 -38.20
C LYS A 2 -10.91 -38.16 -37.46
N ILE A 3 -10.95 -38.37 -36.16
CA ILE A 3 -11.98 -38.01 -35.18
C ILE A 3 -11.89 -36.50 -34.89
N PHE A 4 -12.98 -35.76 -35.08
CA PHE A 4 -13.11 -34.37 -34.62
C PHE A 4 -13.24 -34.36 -33.10
N THR A 5 -12.19 -33.91 -32.41
CA THR A 5 -12.18 -33.79 -30.95
C THR A 5 -13.02 -32.58 -30.51
N LEU A 6 -14.27 -32.89 -30.17
CA LEU A 6 -15.18 -32.14 -29.32
C LEU A 6 -14.53 -31.93 -27.94
N LYS A 7 -13.94 -30.75 -27.69
CA LYS A 7 -13.41 -30.36 -26.37
C LYS A 7 -13.91 -28.97 -25.94
N HIS A 8 -15.18 -28.64 -26.20
CA HIS A 8 -15.80 -27.40 -25.72
C HIS A 8 -17.17 -27.65 -25.12
N VAL A 9 -17.27 -28.49 -24.07
CA VAL A 9 -18.43 -28.49 -23.15
C VAL A 9 -17.97 -29.01 -21.77
N LEU A 10 -17.67 -28.09 -20.86
CA LEU A 10 -17.60 -28.21 -19.39
C LEU A 10 -16.78 -26.99 -18.95
N LEU A 11 -17.33 -25.98 -18.30
CA LEU A 11 -17.70 -26.05 -16.89
C LEU A 11 -18.49 -24.77 -16.55
N ALA A 12 -19.79 -24.90 -16.38
CA ALA A 12 -20.63 -23.90 -15.73
C ALA A 12 -21.03 -24.45 -14.35
N ALA A 13 -21.34 -23.51 -13.45
CA ALA A 13 -21.88 -23.69 -12.09
C ALA A 13 -20.85 -23.83 -10.96
N GLY A 14 -20.93 -22.91 -10.00
CA GLY A 14 -20.48 -23.18 -8.65
C GLY A 14 -19.82 -22.07 -7.85
N LEU A 15 -20.06 -20.77 -8.10
CA LEU A 15 -19.73 -19.77 -7.06
C LEU A 15 -20.89 -19.70 -6.06
N ALA A 16 -21.03 -20.77 -5.28
CA ALA A 16 -21.92 -20.81 -4.13
C ALA A 16 -21.45 -19.77 -3.12
N ALA A 17 -22.38 -18.89 -2.74
CA ALA A 17 -22.25 -17.94 -1.66
C ALA A 17 -21.76 -18.65 -0.39
N CYS A 18 -20.50 -18.45 -0.03
CA CYS A 18 -20.02 -18.69 1.32
C CYS A 18 -19.97 -17.34 2.04
N THR A 19 -21.18 -16.82 2.28
CA THR A 19 -21.48 -15.90 3.38
C THR A 19 -21.29 -16.65 4.68
N THR A 20 -20.04 -16.82 5.12
CA THR A 20 -19.78 -17.20 6.50
C THR A 20 -19.76 -15.94 7.34
N ALA A 21 -20.76 -15.88 8.22
CA ALA A 21 -20.96 -14.86 9.21
C ALA A 21 -19.66 -14.58 9.97
N LEU A 22 -19.09 -13.39 9.76
CA LEU A 22 -18.12 -12.83 10.69
C LEU A 22 -18.91 -12.46 11.94
N SER A 23 -18.91 -13.34 12.94
CA SER A 23 -19.47 -13.05 14.25
C SER A 23 -18.73 -11.84 14.82
N ALA A 24 -19.46 -10.74 14.95
CA ALA A 24 -19.04 -9.55 15.66
C ALA A 24 -18.86 -9.93 17.14
N GLN A 25 -17.64 -10.29 17.54
CA GLN A 25 -17.25 -10.24 18.94
C GLN A 25 -17.04 -8.78 19.29
N SER A 26 -18.10 -8.16 19.81
CA SER A 26 -18.04 -6.91 20.55
C SER A 26 -17.23 -7.17 21.82
N THR A 27 -15.91 -7.04 21.74
CA THR A 27 -15.09 -6.88 22.94
C THR A 27 -15.51 -5.56 23.59
N THR A 28 -16.34 -5.65 24.61
CA THR A 28 -16.60 -4.57 25.55
C THR A 28 -15.31 -4.30 26.30
N VAL A 29 -14.43 -3.50 25.71
CA VAL A 29 -13.31 -2.90 26.43
C VAL A 29 -13.96 -1.90 27.39
N SER A 30 -13.88 -2.20 28.69
CA SER A 30 -14.28 -1.31 29.76
C SER A 30 -13.74 0.10 29.49
N ALA A 31 -14.64 1.03 29.23
CA ALA A 31 -14.31 2.41 28.96
C ALA A 31 -13.76 3.05 30.24
N THR A 32 -12.44 3.13 30.34
CA THR A 32 -11.78 4.15 31.17
C THR A 32 -12.28 5.51 30.68
N PRO A 33 -12.75 6.43 31.55
CA PRO A 33 -13.25 7.73 31.13
C PRO A 33 -12.16 8.47 30.35
N LEU A 34 -12.41 8.68 29.06
CA LEU A 34 -11.55 9.46 28.19
C LEU A 34 -11.66 10.92 28.60
N THR A 35 -10.61 11.43 29.24
CA THR A 35 -10.29 12.84 29.35
C THR A 35 -10.52 13.50 27.98
N PRO A 36 -11.17 14.68 27.88
CA PRO A 36 -11.42 15.34 26.61
C PRO A 36 -10.11 15.51 25.83
N PRO A 37 -10.12 15.34 24.48
CA PRO A 37 -8.92 15.47 23.68
C PRO A 37 -8.38 16.90 23.87
N VAL A 38 -7.28 17.01 24.59
CA VAL A 38 -6.44 18.21 24.56
C VAL A 38 -6.13 18.41 23.08
N LYS A 39 -6.61 19.50 22.49
CA LYS A 39 -6.21 19.92 21.15
C LYS A 39 -4.73 20.24 21.22
N THR A 40 -3.90 19.23 21.08
CA THR A 40 -2.48 19.41 20.83
C THR A 40 -2.40 19.96 19.42
N GLU A 41 -2.23 21.28 19.33
CA GLU A 41 -1.87 21.94 18.09
C GLU A 41 -0.67 21.18 17.53
N VAL A 42 -0.89 20.49 16.41
CA VAL A 42 0.15 19.71 15.75
C VAL A 42 1.29 20.69 15.45
N PRO A 43 2.52 20.42 15.92
CA PRO A 43 3.66 21.28 15.63
C PRO A 43 3.69 21.60 14.14
N THR A 44 3.84 22.88 13.78
CA THR A 44 3.74 23.38 12.39
C THR A 44 4.60 22.58 11.41
N ALA A 45 5.75 22.08 11.85
CA ALA A 45 6.63 21.20 11.07
C ALA A 45 5.99 19.84 10.70
N ILE A 46 5.19 19.24 11.58
CA ILE A 46 4.48 17.99 11.33
C ILE A 46 3.31 18.24 10.37
N GLN A 47 2.60 19.37 10.54
CA GLN A 47 1.52 19.74 9.63
C GLN A 47 2.03 19.91 8.19
N ALA A 48 3.16 20.61 8.01
CA ALA A 48 3.80 20.75 6.70
C ALA A 48 4.21 19.39 6.09
N ALA A 49 4.66 18.44 6.90
CA ALA A 49 4.98 17.08 6.44
C ALA A 49 3.73 16.31 5.99
N ILE A 50 2.61 16.44 6.71
CA ILE A 50 1.31 15.85 6.34
C ILE A 50 0.81 16.43 5.02
N ASP A 51 0.88 17.75 4.85
CA ASP A 51 0.44 18.42 3.63
C ASP A 51 1.29 18.00 2.43
N ASN A 52 2.62 17.92 2.60
CA ASN A 52 3.53 17.44 1.56
C ASN A 52 3.25 15.99 1.16
N PHE A 53 2.98 15.12 2.14
CA PHE A 53 2.62 13.73 1.89
C PHE A 53 1.28 13.63 1.13
N SER A 54 0.29 14.40 1.55
CA SER A 54 -1.04 14.43 0.91
C SER A 54 -0.94 14.88 -0.55
N ALA A 55 -0.19 15.96 -0.82
CA ALA A 55 0.06 16.43 -2.17
C ALA A 55 0.75 15.37 -3.05
N LYS A 56 1.77 14.67 -2.52
CA LYS A 56 2.45 13.57 -3.23
C LYS A 56 1.51 12.39 -3.52
N ARG A 57 0.66 12.03 -2.55
CA ARG A 57 -0.33 10.96 -2.73
C ARG A 57 -1.32 11.31 -3.83
N ASP A 58 -1.83 12.54 -3.82
CA ASP A 58 -2.85 12.98 -4.77
C ASP A 58 -2.27 13.07 -6.19
N ALA A 59 -1.02 13.55 -6.32
CA ALA A 59 -0.29 13.52 -7.60
C ALA A 59 -0.11 12.09 -8.13
N LEU A 60 0.23 11.13 -7.27
CA LEU A 60 0.37 9.72 -7.66
C LEU A 60 -0.98 9.12 -8.10
N ILE A 61 -2.08 9.45 -7.41
CA ILE A 61 -3.42 9.02 -7.79
C ILE A 61 -3.80 9.60 -9.15
N ALA A 62 -3.56 10.90 -9.38
CA ALA A 62 -3.82 11.56 -10.66
C ALA A 62 -3.04 10.92 -11.80
N ALA A 63 -1.74 10.64 -11.59
CA ALA A 63 -0.90 9.95 -12.57
C ALA A 63 -1.45 8.54 -12.91
N ARG A 64 -1.87 7.76 -11.91
CA ARG A 64 -2.48 6.44 -12.15
C ARG A 64 -3.79 6.53 -12.93
N LYS A 65 -4.64 7.52 -12.64
CA LYS A 65 -5.87 7.75 -13.41
C LYS A 65 -5.58 8.07 -14.87
N ALA A 66 -4.62 8.97 -15.12
CA ALA A 66 -4.21 9.32 -16.48
C ALA A 66 -3.71 8.09 -17.27
N VAL A 67 -2.92 7.21 -16.63
CA VAL A 67 -2.48 5.96 -17.28
C VAL A 67 -3.64 5.02 -17.55
N LEU A 68 -4.60 4.89 -16.63
CA LEU A 68 -5.81 4.09 -16.88
C LEU A 68 -6.63 4.62 -18.05
N ASP A 69 -6.75 5.94 -18.18
CA ASP A 69 -7.46 6.55 -19.30
C ASP A 69 -6.74 6.31 -20.63
N GLN A 70 -5.41 6.40 -20.65
CA GLN A 70 -4.60 6.01 -21.82
C GLN A 70 -4.81 4.54 -22.19
N LEU A 71 -4.87 3.64 -21.20
CA LEU A 71 -5.09 2.22 -21.42
C LEU A 71 -6.51 1.90 -21.95
N LYS A 72 -7.51 2.76 -21.77
CA LYS A 72 -8.85 2.53 -22.31
C LYS A 72 -8.90 2.67 -23.83
N THR A 73 -8.14 3.62 -24.38
CA THR A 73 -8.15 3.93 -25.81
C THR A 73 -6.93 3.40 -26.57
N ALA A 74 -5.92 2.87 -25.87
CA ALA A 74 -4.70 2.35 -26.47
C ALA A 74 -4.93 1.07 -27.30
N THR A 75 -4.21 0.97 -28.42
CA THR A 75 -4.09 -0.25 -29.21
C THR A 75 -3.34 -1.35 -28.42
N PRO A 76 -3.42 -2.63 -28.82
CA PRO A 76 -2.74 -3.72 -28.10
C PRO A 76 -1.23 -3.50 -27.94
N GLU A 77 -0.56 -2.98 -28.97
CA GLU A 77 0.88 -2.68 -28.95
C GLU A 77 1.21 -1.53 -27.99
N GLN A 78 0.40 -0.47 -28.03
CA GLN A 78 0.56 0.68 -27.12
C GLN A 78 0.28 0.28 -25.67
N ARG A 79 -0.70 -0.60 -25.44
CA ARG A 79 -1.02 -1.14 -24.12
C ARG A 79 0.18 -1.88 -23.53
N GLN A 80 0.86 -2.69 -24.34
CA GLN A 80 2.04 -3.42 -23.90
C GLN A 80 3.18 -2.45 -23.50
N ALA A 81 3.44 -1.44 -24.32
CA ALA A 81 4.44 -0.41 -24.01
C ALA A 81 4.12 0.35 -22.70
N ILE A 82 2.86 0.70 -22.47
CA ILE A 82 2.42 1.36 -21.23
C ILE A 82 2.62 0.43 -20.01
N ILE A 83 2.28 -0.86 -20.14
CA ILE A 83 2.46 -1.84 -19.06
C ILE A 83 3.95 -2.04 -18.74
N ASP A 84 4.81 -2.13 -19.74
CA ASP A 84 6.24 -2.33 -19.52
C ASP A 84 6.88 -1.11 -18.86
N LYS A 85 6.45 0.10 -19.22
CA LYS A 85 6.83 1.32 -18.52
C LYS A 85 6.37 1.29 -17.06
N LEU A 86 5.11 0.96 -16.79
CA LEU A 86 4.59 0.84 -15.42
C LEU A 86 5.37 -0.18 -14.58
N ARG A 87 5.81 -1.29 -15.18
CA ARG A 87 6.62 -2.30 -14.50
C ARG A 87 8.01 -1.78 -14.16
N ALA A 88 8.64 -1.02 -15.05
CA ALA A 88 9.92 -0.37 -14.79
C ALA A 88 9.79 0.64 -13.64
N ASP A 89 8.80 1.53 -13.72
CA ASP A 89 8.51 2.54 -12.68
C ASP A 89 8.24 1.87 -11.32
N ALA A 90 7.51 0.74 -11.31
CA ALA A 90 7.25 -0.01 -10.08
C ALA A 90 8.53 -0.60 -9.46
N LYS A 91 9.46 -1.10 -10.27
CA LYS A 91 10.75 -1.62 -9.78
C LYS A 91 11.59 -0.50 -9.15
N ASP A 92 11.60 0.67 -9.78
CA ASP A 92 12.34 1.83 -9.28
C ASP A 92 11.77 2.34 -7.96
N LEU A 93 10.44 2.39 -7.83
CA LEU A 93 9.79 2.73 -6.56
C LEU A 93 10.15 1.74 -5.45
N VAL A 94 10.17 0.43 -5.73
CA VAL A 94 10.58 -0.59 -4.75
C VAL A 94 12.05 -0.42 -4.36
N ALA A 95 12.93 -0.11 -5.31
CA ALA A 95 14.34 0.13 -5.03
C ALA A 95 14.53 1.37 -4.15
N GLN A 96 13.83 2.46 -4.44
CA GLN A 96 13.83 3.68 -3.62
C GLN A 96 13.31 3.41 -2.20
N GLN A 97 12.23 2.63 -2.05
CA GLN A 97 11.71 2.25 -0.74
C GLN A 97 12.73 1.41 0.07
N LYS A 98 13.43 0.47 -0.59
CA LYS A 98 14.50 -0.31 0.07
C LYS A 98 15.67 0.57 0.51
N ALA A 99 16.08 1.51 -0.31
CA ALA A 99 17.14 2.46 0.02
C ALA A 99 16.74 3.33 1.21
N LEU A 100 15.53 3.89 1.21
CA LEU A 100 14.98 4.67 2.31
C LEU A 100 14.90 3.84 3.60
N ALA A 101 14.42 2.59 3.52
CA ALA A 101 14.37 1.69 4.67
C ALA A 101 15.76 1.32 5.23
N LYS A 102 16.80 1.34 4.39
CA LYS A 102 18.19 1.15 4.84
C LYS A 102 18.69 2.39 5.56
N ASP A 103 18.50 3.57 4.98
CA ASP A 103 18.86 4.86 5.59
C ASP A 103 18.18 5.08 6.95
N ILE A 104 16.88 4.79 7.07
CA ILE A 104 16.18 4.84 8.37
C ILE A 104 16.83 3.88 9.38
N ARG A 105 17.14 2.64 8.99
CA ARG A 105 17.76 1.67 9.90
C ARG A 105 19.15 2.10 10.35
N GLU A 106 19.94 2.71 9.47
CA GLU A 106 21.26 3.24 9.78
C GLU A 106 21.15 4.43 10.75
N LYS A 107 20.26 5.40 10.46
CA LYS A 107 19.98 6.52 11.38
C LYS A 107 19.51 6.05 12.75
N LEU A 108 18.60 5.07 12.83
CA LEU A 108 18.16 4.48 14.10
C LEU A 108 19.29 3.74 14.84
N ARG A 109 20.18 3.06 14.11
CA ARG A 109 21.34 2.39 14.69
C ARG A 109 22.33 3.40 15.26
N ASP A 110 22.58 4.50 14.57
CA ASP A 110 23.50 5.53 15.03
C ASP A 110 22.94 6.27 16.25
N LEU A 111 21.65 6.61 16.23
CA LEU A 111 20.96 7.13 17.42
C LEU A 111 21.05 6.20 18.63
N ARG A 112 20.97 4.88 18.41
CA ARG A 112 21.14 3.88 19.49
C ARG A 112 22.58 3.84 20.04
N LYS A 113 23.60 4.03 19.19
CA LYS A 113 25.00 4.07 19.63
C LYS A 113 25.35 5.36 20.37
N THR A 114 24.72 6.48 20.00
CA THR A 114 24.95 7.78 20.64
C THR A 114 24.10 8.00 21.89
N ALA A 115 23.02 7.23 22.06
CA ALA A 115 22.27 7.22 23.31
C ALA A 115 23.20 6.72 24.42
N PRO A 116 23.37 7.47 25.53
CA PRO A 116 24.09 6.95 26.68
C PRO A 116 23.41 5.64 27.08
N THR A 117 24.20 4.58 27.25
CA THR A 117 23.77 3.28 27.77
C THR A 117 23.22 3.45 29.19
N SER A 118 22.02 4.00 29.33
CA SER A 118 21.33 4.14 30.60
C SER A 118 20.66 2.81 30.94
N GLY A 119 21.41 1.95 31.63
CA GLY A 119 20.86 0.97 32.56
C GLY A 119 20.36 -0.34 31.95
N GLY A 120 21.27 -1.31 31.87
CA GLY A 120 20.97 -2.73 31.71
C GLY A 120 22.16 -3.57 32.17
N GLY A 121 22.58 -3.36 33.42
CA GLY A 121 23.54 -4.22 34.10
C GLY A 121 22.81 -5.30 34.91
N GLY A 122 23.41 -6.49 34.98
CA GLY A 122 22.97 -7.62 35.82
C GLY A 122 22.55 -8.83 35.00
#